data_AF-A0A356KEP4-F1
#
_entry.id   AF-A0A356KEP4-F1
#
_cell.length_a   1.000
_cell.length_b   1.000
_cell.length_c   1.000
_cell.angle_alpha   90.00
_cell.angle_beta   90.00
_cell.angle_gamma   90.00
#
_symmetry.space_group_name_H-M   'P 1'
#
loop_
_entity.id
_entity.type
_entity.pdbx_description
1 polymer ?
#
loop_
_entity_poly.entity_id
_entity_poly.type
_entity_poly.pdbx_seq_one_letter_code
_entity_poly.pdbx_strand_id
1 'polypeptide(L)'
;ADERTDVYLLGAVLHELLTGERRHAGGSLLAVLAAASRSEPARYPPELPPELGEIANRACAAEPAARYPDVRSFRAALVEFLQRRGARALTAAARERL
;
A
#
# COMPACT_ATOMS: atom_id res chain seq x y z
N ALA A 1 -21.86 4.08 -1.04
CA ALA A 1 -20.48 3.79 -0.64
C ALA A 1 -20.25 2.31 -0.87
N ASP A 2 -19.14 1.93 -1.50
CA ASP A 2 -18.71 0.54 -1.73
C ASP A 2 -17.65 0.20 -0.66
N GLU A 3 -17.57 -1.04 -0.18
CA GLU A 3 -16.54 -1.50 0.77
C GLU A 3 -15.12 -1.25 0.22
N ARG A 4 -14.99 -1.20 -1.11
CA ARG A 4 -13.74 -0.85 -1.82
C ARG A 4 -13.34 0.62 -1.70
N THR A 5 -14.22 1.49 -1.22
CA THR A 5 -13.87 2.85 -0.81
C THR A 5 -13.00 2.82 0.44
N ASP A 6 -13.34 1.98 1.42
CA ASP A 6 -12.52 1.85 2.64
C ASP A 6 -11.14 1.24 2.33
N VAL A 7 -11.08 0.26 1.42
CA VAL A 7 -9.81 -0.29 0.91
C VAL A 7 -8.93 0.81 0.29
N TYR A 8 -9.52 1.70 -0.51
CA TYR A 8 -8.79 2.81 -1.13
C TYR A 8 -8.20 3.76 -0.09
N LEU A 9 -9.01 4.16 0.90
CA LEU A 9 -8.58 5.07 1.96
C LEU A 9 -7.51 4.45 2.85
N LEU A 10 -7.65 3.17 3.20
CA LEU A 10 -6.62 2.44 3.95
C LEU A 10 -5.33 2.26 3.15
N GLY A 11 -5.42 2.07 1.83
CA GLY A 11 -4.26 2.08 0.93
C GLY A 11 -3.54 3.43 0.92
N ALA A 12 -4.30 4.53 0.97
CA ALA A 12 -3.73 5.88 1.03
C ALA A 12 -3.06 6.15 2.38
N VAL A 13 -3.64 5.69 3.49
CA VAL A 13 -3.01 5.72 4.81
C VAL A 13 -1.73 4.89 4.82
N LEU A 14 -1.75 3.68 4.25
CA LEU A 14 -0.54 2.87 4.13
C LEU A 14 0.54 3.60 3.34
N HIS A 15 0.21 4.23 2.21
CA HIS A 15 1.16 5.06 1.47
C HIS A 15 1.77 6.15 2.36
N GLU A 16 0.95 6.89 3.11
CA GLU A 16 1.42 7.96 3.99
C GLU A 16 2.33 7.43 5.12
N LEU A 17 2.04 6.26 5.67
CA LEU A 17 2.93 5.62 6.64
C LEU A 17 4.28 5.22 6.06
N LEU A 18 4.33 4.93 4.76
CA LEU A 18 5.57 4.53 4.06
C LEU A 18 6.42 5.73 3.65
N THR A 19 5.78 6.83 3.24
CA THR A 19 6.46 7.98 2.63
C THR A 19 6.53 9.20 3.55
N GLY A 20 5.67 9.27 4.57
CA GLY A 20 5.42 10.49 5.34
C GLY A 20 4.58 11.54 4.60
N GLU A 21 4.10 11.23 3.39
CA GLU A 21 3.39 12.17 2.51
C GLU A 21 2.01 11.65 2.12
N ARG A 22 1.06 12.57 1.91
CA ARG A 22 -0.28 12.20 1.46
C ARG A 22 -0.25 11.59 0.07
N ARG A 23 -0.97 10.47 -0.12
CA ARG A 23 -1.09 9.77 -1.41
C ARG A 23 -1.53 10.66 -2.57
N HIS A 24 -2.44 11.59 -2.31
CA HIS A 24 -2.86 12.61 -3.28
C HIS A 24 -2.73 13.99 -2.64
N ALA A 25 -1.91 14.83 -3.26
CA ALA A 25 -1.66 16.20 -2.83
C ALA A 25 -1.86 17.17 -3.99
N GLY A 26 -2.09 18.44 -3.68
CA GLY A 26 -2.27 19.50 -4.65
C GLY A 26 -2.53 20.84 -3.97
N GLY A 27 -2.32 21.94 -4.70
CA GLY A 27 -2.50 23.31 -4.18
C GLY A 27 -3.95 23.74 -3.99
N SER A 28 -4.92 22.92 -4.38
CA SER A 28 -6.35 23.17 -4.22
C SER A 28 -7.14 21.88 -4.07
N LEU A 29 -8.38 21.97 -3.59
CA LEU A 29 -9.28 20.83 -3.48
C LEU A 29 -9.50 20.14 -4.83
N LEU A 30 -9.70 20.92 -5.90
CA LEU A 30 -9.91 20.38 -7.25
C LEU A 30 -8.66 19.62 -7.75
N ALA A 31 -7.46 20.10 -7.43
CA ALA A 31 -6.22 19.41 -7.78
C ALA A 31 -6.09 18.06 -7.05
N VAL A 32 -6.44 18.01 -5.75
CA VAL A 32 -6.43 16.77 -4.97
C VAL A 32 -7.45 15.77 -5.51
N LEU A 33 -8.67 16.22 -5.81
CA LEU A 33 -9.72 15.36 -6.39
C LEU A 33 -9.31 14.83 -7.77
N ALA A 34 -8.69 15.65 -8.60
CA ALA A 34 -8.18 15.22 -9.90
C ALA A 34 -7.05 14.17 -9.76
N ALA A 35 -6.14 14.36 -8.79
CA ALA A 35 -5.08 13.40 -8.49
C ALA A 35 -5.65 12.07 -7.94
N ALA A 36 -6.65 12.12 -7.06
CA ALA A 36 -7.33 10.94 -6.54
C ALA A 36 -8.12 10.19 -7.64
N SER A 37 -8.75 10.94 -8.56
CA SER A 37 -9.45 10.34 -9.71
C SER A 37 -8.52 9.56 -10.63
N ARG A 38 -7.33 10.11 -10.94
CA ARG A 38 -6.32 9.40 -11.74
C ARG A 38 -5.65 8.25 -10.98
N SER A 39 -5.43 8.44 -9.69
CA SER A 39 -4.75 7.52 -8.77
C SER A 39 -3.56 6.77 -9.39
N GLU A 40 -2.62 7.54 -9.94
CA GLU A 40 -1.43 6.97 -10.56
C GLU A 40 -0.63 6.14 -9.52
N PRO A 41 0.00 5.02 -9.94
CA PRO A 41 0.85 4.24 -9.06
C PRO A 41 2.00 5.09 -8.51
N ALA A 42 2.13 5.12 -7.19
CA ALA A 42 3.26 5.77 -6.54
C ALA A 42 4.54 4.96 -6.77
N ARG A 43 5.66 5.68 -6.91
CA ARG A 43 7.00 5.08 -6.92
C ARG A 43 7.56 5.15 -5.51
N TYR A 44 7.92 4.01 -4.95
CA TYR A 44 8.48 3.92 -3.61
C TYR A 44 10.01 3.82 -3.67
N PRO A 45 10.73 4.39 -2.71
CA PRO A 45 12.18 4.27 -2.62
C PRO A 45 12.65 2.81 -2.48
N PRO A 46 13.84 2.46 -2.99
CA PRO A 46 14.36 1.08 -3.00
C PRO A 46 14.66 0.52 -1.60
N GLU A 47 14.83 1.37 -0.59
CA GLU A 47 14.96 0.98 0.82
C GLU A 47 13.68 0.40 1.41
N LEU A 48 12.52 0.67 0.81
CA LEU A 48 11.26 0.05 1.20
C LEU A 48 11.09 -1.30 0.50
N PRO A 49 10.56 -2.33 1.19
CA PRO A 49 10.21 -3.59 0.55
C PRO A 49 9.23 -3.35 -0.61
N PRO A 50 9.57 -3.73 -1.86
CA PRO A 50 8.76 -3.41 -3.05
C PRO A 50 7.30 -3.88 -2.94
N GLU A 51 7.12 -5.06 -2.35
CA GLU A 51 5.82 -5.69 -2.11
C GLU A 51 4.85 -4.80 -1.30
N LEU A 52 5.38 -4.00 -0.37
CA LEU A 52 4.56 -3.12 0.47
C LEU A 52 4.02 -1.93 -0.33
N GLY A 53 4.83 -1.42 -1.26
CA GLY A 53 4.41 -0.41 -2.24
C GLY A 53 3.41 -0.94 -3.25
N GLU A 54 3.57 -2.19 -3.70
CA GLU A 54 2.60 -2.88 -4.57
C GLU A 54 1.24 -3.06 -3.90
N ILE A 55 1.23 -3.45 -2.61
CA ILE A 55 0.00 -3.56 -1.80
C ILE A 55 -0.71 -2.21 -1.72
N ALA A 56 0.01 -1.12 -1.42
CA ALA A 56 -0.56 0.23 -1.37
C ALA A 56 -1.05 0.73 -2.74
N ASN A 57 -0.33 0.43 -3.82
CA ASN A 57 -0.73 0.78 -5.19
C ASN A 57 -2.00 0.03 -5.62
N ARG A 58 -2.10 -1.26 -5.35
CA ARG A 58 -3.31 -2.05 -5.65
C ARG A 58 -4.51 -1.57 -4.86
N ALA A 59 -4.34 -1.30 -3.57
CA ALA A 59 -5.43 -0.78 -2.73
C ALA A 59 -5.98 0.55 -3.26
N CYS A 60 -5.11 1.43 -3.76
CA CYS A 60 -5.48 2.70 -4.36
C CYS A 60 -5.70 2.65 -5.89
N ALA A 61 -5.92 1.50 -6.51
CA ALA A 61 -6.15 1.46 -7.97
C ALA A 61 -7.34 2.36 -8.37
N ALA A 62 -7.21 3.09 -9.48
CA ALA A 62 -8.24 4.02 -9.94
C ALA A 62 -9.60 3.31 -10.12
N GLU A 63 -9.59 2.20 -10.86
CA GLU A 63 -10.74 1.31 -11.03
C GLU A 63 -11.03 0.52 -9.75
N PRO A 64 -12.22 0.67 -9.11
CA PRO A 64 -12.59 -0.08 -7.92
C PRO A 64 -12.42 -1.60 -8.07
N ALA A 65 -12.74 -2.17 -9.24
CA ALA A 65 -12.62 -3.62 -9.46
C ALA A 65 -11.16 -4.14 -9.44
N ALA A 66 -10.17 -3.25 -9.64
CA ALA A 66 -8.75 -3.61 -9.56
C ALA A 66 -8.18 -3.62 -8.13
N ARG A 67 -8.97 -3.13 -7.16
CA ARG A 67 -8.59 -3.08 -5.74
C ARG A 67 -8.74 -4.45 -5.09
N TYR A 68 -8.41 -4.54 -3.80
CA TYR A 68 -8.83 -5.67 -2.99
C TYR A 68 -10.37 -5.68 -2.90
N PRO A 69 -11.01 -6.86 -2.96
CA PRO A 69 -12.46 -6.95 -2.96
C PRO A 69 -13.08 -6.40 -1.66
N ASP A 70 -12.35 -6.51 -0.55
CA ASP A 70 -12.77 -6.06 0.78
C ASP A 70 -11.54 -5.76 1.68
N VAL A 71 -11.80 -5.19 2.86
CA VAL A 71 -10.77 -4.86 3.87
C VAL A 71 -10.07 -6.11 4.42
N ARG A 72 -10.77 -7.26 4.49
CA ARG A 72 -10.19 -8.52 4.99
C ARG A 72 -9.09 -9.03 4.07
N SER A 73 -9.31 -8.91 2.76
CA SER A 73 -8.37 -9.26 1.70
C SER A 73 -7.17 -8.33 1.69
N PHE A 74 -7.38 -7.03 1.88
CA PHE A 74 -6.28 -6.07 2.05
C PHE A 74 -5.43 -6.39 3.30
N ARG A 75 -6.08 -6.66 4.44
CA ARG A 75 -5.40 -7.10 5.68
C ARG A 75 -4.63 -8.41 5.46
N ALA A 76 -5.21 -9.37 4.76
CA ALA A 76 -4.55 -10.66 4.49
C ALA A 76 -3.24 -10.47 3.74
N ALA A 77 -3.21 -9.61 2.71
CA ALA A 77 -1.98 -9.29 1.98
C ALA A 77 -0.89 -8.69 2.89
N LEU A 78 -1.25 -7.79 3.80
CA LEU A 78 -0.31 -7.21 4.77
C LEU A 78 0.21 -8.25 5.77
N VAL A 79 -0.65 -9.14 6.27
CA VAL A 79 -0.26 -10.22 7.18
C VAL A 79 0.69 -11.20 6.48
N GLU A 80 0.40 -11.55 5.24
CA GLU A 80 1.23 -12.45 4.43
C GLU A 80 2.63 -11.86 4.18
N PHE A 81 2.68 -10.56 3.87
CA PHE A 81 3.94 -9.81 3.78
C PHE A 81 4.75 -9.88 5.08
N LEU A 82 4.11 -9.60 6.23
CA LEU A 82 4.77 -9.63 7.55
C LEU A 82 5.30 -11.03 7.90
N GLN A 83 4.52 -12.07 7.60
CA GLN A 83 4.91 -13.48 7.79
C GLN A 83 6.16 -13.82 6.95
N ARG A 84 6.15 -13.49 5.65
CA ARG A 84 7.31 -13.68 4.76
C ARG A 84 8.55 -12.95 5.27
N ARG A 85 8.39 -11.70 5.72
CA ARG A 85 9.51 -10.90 6.23
C ARG A 85 10.10 -11.51 7.51
N GLY A 86 9.26 -11.95 8.44
CA GLY A 86 9.68 -12.63 9.67
C GLY A 86 10.45 -13.92 9.39
N ALA A 87 9.95 -14.75 8.47
CA ALA A 87 10.63 -15.98 8.07
C ALA A 87 12.02 -15.70 7.47
N ARG A 88 12.13 -14.70 6.58
CA ARG A 88 13.43 -14.28 6.00
C ARG A 88 14.42 -13.81 7.06
N ALA A 89 13.97 -12.98 8.01
CA ALA A 89 14.82 -12.49 9.09
C ALA A 89 15.37 -13.62 9.98
N LEU A 90 14.54 -14.62 10.30
CA LEU A 90 14.97 -15.79 11.08
C LEU A 90 16.03 -16.61 10.35
N THR A 91 15.85 -16.84 9.04
CA THR A 91 16.85 -17.57 8.24
C THR A 91 18.18 -16.81 8.12
N ALA A 92 18.16 -15.49 8.05
CA ALA A 92 19.39 -14.67 8.05
C ALA A 92 20.12 -14.75 9.39
N ALA A 93 19.40 -14.57 10.50
CA ALA A 93 19.96 -14.61 11.85
C ALA A 93 20.50 -16.00 12.26
N ALA A 94 19.99 -17.08 11.66
CA ALA A 94 20.51 -18.43 11.84
C ALA A 94 21.83 -18.65 11.07
N ARG A 95 21.96 -18.06 9.87
CA ARG A 95 23.20 -18.13 9.06
C ARG A 95 24.36 -17.36 9.70
N GLU A 96 24.09 -16.26 10.39
CA GLU A 96 25.11 -15.45 11.06
C GLU A 96 25.66 -16.10 12.35
N ARG A 97 24.97 -17.11 12.89
CA ARG A 97 25.35 -17.82 14.14
C ARG A 97 26.13 -19.12 13.90
N LEU A 98 26.28 -19.53 12.65
CA LEU A 98 27.04 -20.70 12.22
C LEU A 98 28.40 -20.24 11.70
#